data_AF-A0A2V3A298-F1
#
_entry.id   AF-A0A2V3A298-F1
#
_cell.length_a   1.000
_cell.length_b   1.000
_cell.length_c   1.000
_cell.angle_alpha   90.00
_cell.angle_beta   90.00
_cell.angle_gamma   90.00
#
_symmetry.space_group_name_H-M   'P 1'
#
loop_
_entity.id
_entity.type
_entity.pdbx_description
1 polymer ?
#
loop_
_entity_poly.entity_id
_entity_poly.type
_entity_poly.pdbx_seq_one_letter_code
_entity_poly.pdbx_strand_id
1 'polypeptide(L)'
;MEENPIFFADGNDPEMIKAYRKAQETFKYFWREQSWEYRRIIPGLNVSCVKTAFEEQDEETGESLVEHMWINEIFFDGDHVRGYLINEPNSLKNVQVGDYVEIPLQNISDWLFAITPSVQKPKGLSKLFSSSSSPLPKAYGGFTIQKMRADMSVAERKEHDNAWQLDFGDFNDILVVNNQKENPENLIEHPMSKNMKEEFAKFLQQYPDELTQADEDGLTLLHKETIAGNLTTVQVALEAGADKNIPSKKGKTALDYAKQLNWEHLIPILEG
;
A
#
# COMPACT_ATOMS: atom_id res chain seq x y z
N MET A 1 -24.76 5.47 7.67
CA MET A 1 -23.35 5.86 7.48
C MET A 1 -23.36 7.35 7.35
N GLU A 2 -22.94 8.06 8.39
CA GLU A 2 -22.70 9.49 8.29
C GLU A 2 -21.54 9.67 7.31
N GLU A 3 -21.76 10.46 6.26
CA GLU A 3 -20.69 10.91 5.38
C GLU A 3 -19.78 11.81 6.21
N ASN A 4 -18.71 11.25 6.77
CA ASN A 4 -17.63 12.06 7.34
C ASN A 4 -17.11 12.94 6.20
N PRO A 5 -17.18 14.28 6.32
CA PRO A 5 -16.73 15.14 5.25
C PRO A 5 -15.22 14.91 5.05
N ILE A 6 -14.84 14.57 3.82
CA ILE A 6 -13.44 14.42 3.44
C ILE A 6 -12.88 15.84 3.30
N PHE A 7 -12.19 16.34 4.32
CA PHE A 7 -11.53 17.62 4.28
C PHE A 7 -10.13 17.46 3.70
N PHE A 8 -10.00 17.76 2.41
CA PHE A 8 -8.70 18.02 1.80
C PHE A 8 -8.42 19.51 2.02
N ALA A 9 -7.38 19.84 2.80
CA ALA A 9 -6.95 21.25 2.99
C ALA A 9 -6.73 21.96 1.64
N ASP A 10 -6.33 21.19 0.63
CA ASP A 10 -6.04 21.62 -0.75
C ASP A 10 -7.26 21.48 -1.69
N GLY A 11 -8.45 21.21 -1.15
CA GLY A 11 -9.64 20.63 -1.80
C GLY A 11 -10.30 21.41 -2.94
N ASN A 12 -9.64 22.45 -3.48
CA ASN A 12 -10.08 23.18 -4.66
C ASN A 12 -9.26 22.87 -5.92
N ASP A 13 -8.09 22.21 -5.82
CA ASP A 13 -7.31 21.82 -7.01
C ASP A 13 -7.84 20.49 -7.60
N PRO A 14 -8.46 20.49 -8.80
CA PRO A 14 -9.02 19.28 -9.39
C PRO A 14 -7.98 18.19 -9.67
N GLU A 15 -6.73 18.54 -9.97
CA GLU A 15 -5.67 17.57 -10.22
C GLU A 15 -5.16 16.93 -8.91
N MET A 16 -5.16 17.69 -7.81
CA MET A 16 -4.86 17.13 -6.50
C MET A 16 -5.94 16.15 -6.04
N ILE A 17 -7.22 16.48 -6.26
CA ILE A 17 -8.34 15.57 -5.96
C ILE A 17 -8.22 14.28 -6.79
N LYS A 18 -7.82 14.37 -8.06
CA LYS A 18 -7.56 13.18 -8.88
C LYS A 18 -6.41 12.35 -8.32
N ALA A 19 -5.34 12.98 -7.83
CA ALA A 19 -4.23 12.28 -7.18
C ALA A 19 -4.68 11.51 -5.93
N TYR A 20 -5.49 12.12 -5.06
CA TYR A 20 -6.06 11.45 -3.89
C TYR A 20 -6.89 10.22 -4.29
N ARG A 21 -7.79 10.37 -5.27
CA ARG A 21 -8.60 9.24 -5.77
C ARG A 21 -7.73 8.13 -6.34
N LYS A 22 -6.67 8.48 -7.08
CA LYS A 22 -5.73 7.48 -7.62
C LYS A 22 -5.00 6.74 -6.51
N ALA A 23 -4.58 7.43 -5.45
CA ALA A 23 -4.00 6.78 -4.28
C ALA A 23 -4.99 5.77 -3.66
N GLN A 24 -6.24 6.18 -3.44
CA GLN A 24 -7.28 5.32 -2.86
C GLN A 24 -7.59 4.09 -3.74
N GLU A 25 -7.79 4.29 -5.05
CA GLU A 25 -8.07 3.23 -6.03
C GLU A 25 -6.96 2.18 -6.11
N THR A 26 -5.71 2.61 -5.91
CA THR A 26 -4.51 1.78 -6.08
C THR A 26 -3.91 1.31 -4.77
N PHE A 27 -4.46 1.71 -3.62
CA PHE A 27 -3.97 1.34 -2.29
C PHE A 27 -3.88 -0.19 -2.08
N LYS A 28 -4.76 -0.96 -2.74
CA LYS A 28 -4.69 -2.43 -2.73
C LYS A 28 -3.33 -2.98 -3.15
N TYR A 29 -2.61 -2.30 -4.04
CA TYR A 29 -1.26 -2.70 -4.46
C TYR A 29 -0.23 -2.42 -3.38
N PHE A 30 -0.30 -1.25 -2.74
CA PHE A 30 0.49 -0.93 -1.55
C PHE A 30 0.29 -1.98 -0.46
N TRP A 31 -0.97 -2.27 -0.12
CA TRP A 31 -1.28 -3.26 0.91
C TRP A 31 -0.78 -4.65 0.53
N ARG A 32 -0.94 -5.07 -0.72
CA ARG A 32 -0.42 -6.35 -1.20
C ARG A 32 1.09 -6.46 -0.97
N GLU A 33 1.86 -5.45 -1.36
CA GLU A 33 3.31 -5.41 -1.13
C GLU A 33 3.65 -5.42 0.37
N GLN A 34 3.00 -4.58 1.17
CA GLN A 34 3.21 -4.51 2.62
C GLN A 34 2.88 -5.83 3.32
N SER A 35 1.83 -6.54 2.88
CA SER A 35 1.48 -7.85 3.42
C SER A 35 2.60 -8.88 3.19
N TRP A 36 3.29 -8.81 2.05
CA TRP A 36 4.43 -9.67 1.75
C TRP A 36 5.68 -9.23 2.49
N GLU A 37 5.86 -7.92 2.69
CA GLU A 37 6.95 -7.36 3.48
C GLU A 37 6.93 -7.89 4.92
N TYR A 38 5.75 -7.96 5.56
CA TYR A 38 5.64 -8.51 6.92
C TYR A 38 5.95 -10.00 7.04
N ARG A 39 6.02 -10.72 5.92
CA ARG A 39 6.42 -12.14 5.88
C ARG A 39 7.93 -12.29 5.68
N ARG A 40 8.69 -11.20 5.47
CA ARG A 40 10.13 -11.25 5.25
C ARG A 40 10.90 -11.22 6.56
N ILE A 41 11.99 -11.98 6.61
CA ILE A 41 12.99 -11.90 7.69
C ILE A 41 13.89 -10.66 7.50
N ILE A 42 14.25 -10.37 6.25
CA ILE A 42 15.06 -9.21 5.87
C ILE A 42 14.15 -8.25 5.10
N PRO A 43 13.94 -7.02 5.59
CA PRO A 43 13.13 -6.02 4.90
C PRO A 43 13.58 -5.80 3.46
N GLY A 44 12.62 -5.80 2.54
CA GLY A 44 12.83 -5.50 1.13
C GLY A 44 12.47 -4.07 0.76
N LEU A 45 11.62 -3.42 1.56
CA LEU A 45 11.20 -2.04 1.34
C LEU A 45 12.14 -1.06 2.05
N ASN A 46 12.58 -0.03 1.33
CA ASN A 46 13.35 1.08 1.90
C ASN A 46 12.46 2.08 2.64
N VAL A 47 11.23 2.25 2.16
CA VAL A 47 10.18 3.12 2.72
C VAL A 47 8.84 2.40 2.48
N SER A 48 7.93 2.54 3.44
CA SER A 48 6.52 2.15 3.29
C SER A 48 5.66 3.02 4.22
N CYS A 49 4.85 3.90 3.66
CA CYS A 49 4.05 4.84 4.42
C CYS A 49 2.77 5.25 3.66
N VAL A 50 1.79 5.71 4.43
CA VAL A 50 0.49 6.20 3.94
C VAL A 50 0.32 7.63 4.44
N LYS A 51 -0.21 8.53 3.61
CA LYS A 51 -0.48 9.92 3.98
C LYS A 51 -1.96 10.13 4.22
N THR A 52 -2.32 10.77 5.33
CA THR A 52 -3.70 11.11 5.67
C THR A 52 -3.81 12.51 6.28
N ALA A 53 -5.01 13.05 6.32
CA ALA A 53 -5.32 14.35 6.91
C ALA A 53 -5.58 14.20 8.41
N PHE A 54 -5.03 15.13 9.18
CA PHE A 54 -5.32 15.34 10.60
C PHE A 54 -5.90 16.74 10.75
N GLU A 55 -6.83 16.90 11.68
CA GLU A 55 -7.58 18.14 11.86
C GLU A 55 -7.59 18.56 13.32
N GLU A 56 -7.46 19.86 13.55
CA GLU A 56 -7.72 20.53 14.82
C GLU A 56 -8.56 21.77 14.55
N GLN A 57 -9.61 21.97 15.34
CA GLN A 57 -10.35 23.22 15.32
C GLN A 57 -9.70 24.21 16.29
N ASP A 58 -9.34 25.38 15.80
CA ASP A 58 -8.84 26.47 16.62
C ASP A 58 -9.99 27.01 17.50
N GLU A 59 -9.86 26.88 18.82
CA GLU A 59 -10.91 27.26 19.77
C GLU A 59 -11.19 28.77 19.81
N GLU A 60 -10.22 29.62 19.42
CA GLU A 60 -10.35 31.08 19.48
C GLU A 60 -10.99 31.66 18.23
N THR A 61 -10.62 31.15 17.06
CA THR A 61 -11.06 31.64 15.74
C THR A 61 -12.19 30.80 15.15
N GLY A 62 -12.32 29.55 15.58
CA GLY A 62 -13.23 28.55 15.01
C GLY A 62 -12.76 27.98 13.66
N GLU A 63 -11.57 28.37 13.18
CA GLU A 63 -10.99 27.88 11.93
C GLU A 63 -10.50 26.42 12.07
N SER A 64 -10.63 25.65 11.01
CA SER A 64 -10.13 24.28 10.95
C SER A 64 -8.71 24.27 10.39
N LEU A 65 -7.75 23.78 11.17
CA LEU A 65 -6.38 23.53 10.76
C LEU A 65 -6.29 22.08 10.28
N VAL A 66 -5.81 21.90 9.06
CA VAL A 66 -5.66 20.57 8.46
C VAL A 66 -4.22 20.36 8.00
N GLU A 67 -3.61 19.26 8.42
CA GLU A 67 -2.28 18.83 7.97
C GLU A 67 -2.32 17.43 7.37
N HIS A 68 -1.67 17.26 6.22
CA HIS A 68 -1.47 15.96 5.61
C HIS A 68 -0.14 15.36 6.05
N MET A 69 -0.19 14.29 6.84
CA MET A 69 0.97 13.68 7.48
C MET A 69 1.05 12.18 7.19
N TRP A 70 2.25 11.63 7.36
CA TRP A 70 2.58 10.24 7.05
C TRP A 70 2.42 9.35 8.28
N ILE A 71 1.83 8.19 8.07
CA ILE A 71 1.81 7.07 9.00
C ILE A 71 2.61 5.89 8.42
N ASN A 72 3.19 5.06 9.28
CA ASN A 72 3.86 3.80 8.91
C ASN A 72 3.29 2.62 9.71
N GLU A 73 3.95 1.46 9.63
CA GLU A 73 3.52 0.21 10.27
C GLU A 73 2.04 -0.07 9.98
N ILE A 74 1.76 -0.11 8.68
CA ILE A 74 0.40 -0.09 8.18
C ILE A 74 -0.28 -1.44 8.41
N PHE A 75 -1.50 -1.42 8.95
CA PHE A 75 -2.42 -2.55 8.98
C PHE A 75 -3.68 -2.21 8.20
N PHE A 76 -4.27 -3.19 7.53
CA PHE A 76 -5.47 -2.99 6.73
C PHE A 76 -6.41 -4.18 6.83
N ASP A 77 -7.67 -3.91 7.19
CA ASP A 77 -8.71 -4.93 7.35
C ASP A 77 -9.66 -5.06 6.15
N GLY A 78 -9.31 -4.40 5.04
CA GLY A 78 -10.16 -4.28 3.85
C GLY A 78 -10.99 -3.00 3.80
N ASP A 79 -11.20 -2.32 4.93
CA ASP A 79 -11.96 -1.07 5.05
C ASP A 79 -11.16 0.06 5.69
N HIS A 80 -10.46 -0.22 6.78
CA HIS A 80 -9.75 0.76 7.59
C HIS A 80 -8.24 0.51 7.56
N VAL A 81 -7.50 1.60 7.38
CA VAL A 81 -6.05 1.64 7.47
C VAL A 81 -5.66 2.12 8.86
N ARG A 82 -4.77 1.37 9.50
CA ARG A 82 -4.24 1.63 10.83
C ARG A 82 -2.73 1.79 10.76
N GLY A 83 -2.15 2.57 11.65
CA GLY A 83 -0.69 2.76 11.71
C GLY A 83 -0.30 3.82 12.72
N TYR A 84 0.96 4.26 12.68
CA TYR A 84 1.50 5.25 13.62
C TYR A 84 2.03 6.48 12.88
N LEU A 85 1.74 7.67 13.41
CA LEU A 85 2.23 8.95 12.88
C LEU A 85 3.76 9.04 12.96
N ILE A 86 4.43 9.38 11.86
CA ILE A 86 5.91 9.38 11.79
C ILE A 86 6.57 10.75 11.58
N ASN A 87 5.79 11.81 11.37
CA ASN A 87 6.34 13.16 11.25
C ASN A 87 5.67 14.12 12.23
N GLU A 88 6.44 15.09 12.70
CA GLU A 88 5.95 16.14 13.59
C GLU A 88 4.89 16.99 12.88
N PRO A 89 3.78 17.33 13.56
CA PRO A 89 2.85 18.34 13.08
C PRO A 89 3.51 19.73 13.14
N ASN A 90 3.12 20.62 12.23
CA ASN A 90 3.64 21.98 12.19
C ASN A 90 2.85 22.93 13.11
N SER A 91 1.54 22.77 13.12
CA SER A 91 0.55 23.66 13.76
C SER A 91 -0.42 22.89 14.66
N LEU A 92 -0.72 21.62 14.33
CA LEU A 92 -1.59 20.80 15.17
C LEU A 92 -0.95 20.49 16.52
N LYS A 93 -1.74 20.61 17.58
CA LYS A 93 -1.38 20.39 19.00
C LYS A 93 -2.10 19.17 19.58
N ASN A 94 -3.12 18.67 18.91
CA ASN A 94 -3.95 17.54 19.36
C ASN A 94 -3.39 16.16 18.96
N VAL A 95 -2.29 16.13 18.21
CA VAL A 95 -1.61 14.91 17.73
C VAL A 95 -0.09 15.07 17.86
N GLN A 96 0.63 13.96 17.96
CA GLN A 96 2.09 13.91 18.06
C GLN A 96 2.68 12.65 17.40
N VAL A 97 3.98 12.68 17.09
CA VAL A 97 4.69 11.51 16.54
C VAL A 97 4.52 10.29 17.45
N GLY A 98 4.23 9.15 16.83
CA GLY A 98 3.99 7.88 17.51
C GLY A 98 2.53 7.63 17.92
N ASP A 99 1.63 8.60 17.72
CA ASP A 99 0.20 8.37 17.94
C ASP A 99 -0.32 7.28 17.00
N TYR A 100 -1.16 6.39 17.54
CA TYR A 100 -1.86 5.37 16.78
C TYR A 100 -3.09 5.97 16.10
N VAL A 101 -3.26 5.63 14.83
CA VAL A 101 -4.28 6.23 13.96
C VAL A 101 -5.05 5.11 13.26
N GLU A 102 -6.37 5.26 13.20
CA GLU A 102 -7.27 4.42 12.42
C GLU A 102 -8.15 5.31 11.53
N ILE A 103 -8.08 5.10 10.22
CA ILE A 103 -8.84 5.86 9.24
C ILE A 103 -9.54 4.93 8.24
N PRO A 104 -10.69 5.34 7.69
CA PRO A 104 -11.25 4.67 6.52
C PRO A 104 -10.32 4.80 5.30
N LEU A 105 -10.29 3.81 4.40
CA LEU A 105 -9.46 3.83 3.19
C LEU A 105 -9.70 5.07 2.31
N GLN A 106 -10.94 5.57 2.26
CA GLN A 106 -11.29 6.78 1.51
C GLN A 106 -10.69 8.08 2.11
N ASN A 107 -10.11 8.03 3.31
CA ASN A 107 -9.44 9.16 3.94
C ASN A 107 -7.92 9.15 3.69
N ILE A 108 -7.42 8.17 2.92
CA ILE A 108 -6.04 8.21 2.43
C ILE A 108 -5.92 9.33 1.40
N SER A 109 -4.89 10.15 1.57
CA SER A 109 -4.51 11.18 0.60
C SER A 109 -3.36 10.72 -0.30
N ASP A 110 -2.46 9.87 0.18
CA ASP A 110 -1.40 9.28 -0.65
C ASP A 110 -0.85 8.01 -0.03
N TRP A 111 -0.03 7.27 -0.75
CA TRP A 111 0.80 6.19 -0.20
C TRP A 111 2.09 6.07 -1.00
N LEU A 112 3.16 5.59 -0.37
CA LEU A 112 4.47 5.47 -0.99
C LEU A 112 5.18 4.24 -0.45
N PHE A 113 5.71 3.41 -1.34
CA PHE A 113 6.77 2.48 -0.97
C PHE A 113 7.94 2.59 -1.93
N ALA A 114 9.12 2.16 -1.49
CA ALA A 114 10.32 2.19 -2.33
C ALA A 114 11.15 0.91 -2.22
N ILE A 115 11.71 0.48 -3.35
CA ILE A 115 12.52 -0.73 -3.46
C ILE A 115 13.83 -0.42 -4.17
N THR A 116 14.94 -0.82 -3.58
CA THR A 116 16.26 -0.75 -4.23
C THR A 116 16.29 -1.70 -5.43
N PRO A 117 16.48 -1.20 -6.66
CA PRO A 117 16.53 -2.04 -7.85
C PRO A 117 17.68 -3.05 -7.75
N SER A 118 17.43 -4.30 -8.15
CA SER A 118 18.48 -5.29 -8.28
C SER A 118 19.39 -4.95 -9.45
N VAL A 119 20.55 -4.34 -9.19
CA VAL A 119 21.53 -4.03 -10.24
C VAL A 119 22.33 -5.29 -10.56
N GLN A 120 22.32 -5.70 -11.83
CA GLN A 120 23.28 -6.69 -12.30
C GLN A 120 24.70 -6.12 -12.11
N LYS A 121 25.52 -6.77 -11.29
CA LYS A 121 26.91 -6.34 -11.08
C LYS A 121 27.63 -6.31 -12.44
N PRO A 122 28.22 -5.17 -12.85
CA PRO A 122 28.93 -5.07 -14.12
C PRO A 122 30.07 -6.09 -14.17
N LYS A 123 30.14 -6.84 -15.28
CA LYS A 123 31.16 -7.89 -15.52
C LYS A 123 32.18 -7.41 -16.55
N GLY A 124 33.44 -7.86 -16.40
CA GLY A 124 34.51 -7.57 -17.37
C GLY A 124 34.88 -6.08 -17.43
N LEU A 125 35.20 -5.59 -18.64
CA LEU A 125 35.66 -4.21 -18.88
C LEU A 125 34.64 -3.15 -18.45
N SER A 126 33.35 -3.48 -18.40
CA SER A 126 32.30 -2.55 -17.93
C SER A 126 32.48 -2.10 -16.48
N LYS A 127 33.18 -2.89 -15.64
CA LYS A 127 33.48 -2.55 -14.24
C LYS A 127 34.41 -1.35 -14.09
N LEU A 128 35.26 -1.09 -15.09
CA LEU A 128 36.19 0.06 -15.08
C LEU A 128 35.48 1.39 -15.30
N PHE A 129 34.26 1.36 -15.86
CA PHE A 129 33.47 2.54 -16.21
C PHE A 129 32.13 2.59 -15.46
N SER A 130 31.85 1.63 -14.57
CA SER A 130 30.63 1.62 -13.78
C SER A 130 30.75 2.55 -12.58
N SER A 131 29.73 3.39 -12.35
CA SER A 131 29.64 4.21 -11.13
C SER A 131 29.61 3.32 -9.89
N SER A 132 30.32 3.73 -8.85
CA SER A 132 30.32 3.06 -7.54
C SER A 132 29.08 3.38 -6.69
N SER A 133 28.24 4.33 -7.11
CA SER A 133 27.01 4.69 -6.42
C SER A 133 25.92 3.64 -6.64
N SER A 134 25.40 3.10 -5.55
CA SER A 134 24.16 2.31 -5.57
C SER A 134 23.03 3.16 -6.18
N PRO A 135 22.15 2.59 -7.02
CA PRO A 135 21.00 3.34 -7.51
C PRO A 135 20.11 3.75 -6.34
N LEU A 136 19.44 4.90 -6.48
CA LEU A 136 18.40 5.27 -5.53
C LEU A 136 17.29 4.21 -5.53
N PRO A 137 16.67 3.92 -4.38
CA PRO A 137 15.45 3.13 -4.32
C PRO A 137 14.37 3.74 -5.22
N LYS A 138 13.73 2.88 -6.02
CA LYS A 138 12.66 3.30 -6.92
C LYS A 138 11.36 3.42 -6.12
N ALA A 139 10.69 4.56 -6.25
CA ALA A 139 9.40 4.84 -5.62
C ALA A 139 8.22 4.30 -6.43
N TYR A 140 7.18 3.89 -5.71
CA TYR A 140 5.90 3.42 -6.22
C TYR A 140 4.78 4.15 -5.48
N GLY A 141 3.72 4.53 -6.19
CA GLY A 141 2.70 5.45 -5.68
C GLY A 141 3.19 6.90 -5.63
N GLY A 142 2.87 7.60 -4.54
CA GLY A 142 3.21 9.02 -4.34
C GLY A 142 2.43 9.93 -5.30
N PHE A 143 1.14 9.69 -5.49
CA PHE A 143 0.34 10.40 -6.51
C PHE A 143 0.30 11.91 -6.29
N THR A 144 0.22 12.36 -5.04
CA THR A 144 0.23 13.79 -4.69
C THR A 144 1.62 14.39 -4.87
N ILE A 145 2.67 13.61 -4.58
CA ILE A 145 4.06 13.97 -4.85
C ILE A 145 4.27 14.14 -6.37
N GLN A 146 3.75 13.22 -7.17
CA GLN A 146 3.88 13.25 -8.63
C GLN A 146 3.10 14.42 -9.26
N LYS A 147 1.91 14.72 -8.73
CA LYS A 147 1.19 15.95 -9.09
C LYS A 147 2.08 17.17 -8.84
N MET A 148 2.67 17.32 -7.65
CA MET A 148 3.58 18.44 -7.36
C MET A 148 4.81 18.46 -8.30
N ARG A 149 5.39 17.29 -8.59
CA ARG A 149 6.52 17.14 -9.53
C ARG A 149 6.18 17.50 -10.97
N ALA A 150 4.90 17.52 -11.35
CA ALA A 150 4.47 17.94 -12.69
C ALA A 150 4.72 19.43 -12.95
N ASP A 151 4.66 20.26 -11.91
CA ASP A 151 4.91 21.71 -11.97
C ASP A 151 6.40 22.07 -11.90
N MET A 152 7.26 21.09 -11.58
CA MET A 152 8.71 21.28 -11.46
C MET A 152 9.43 21.22 -12.82
N SER A 153 10.56 21.88 -12.92
CA SER A 153 11.53 21.67 -14.00
C SER A 153 12.27 20.33 -13.84
N VAL A 154 13.04 19.92 -14.85
CA VAL A 154 13.88 18.72 -14.78
C VAL A 154 14.95 18.83 -13.69
N ALA A 155 15.50 20.03 -13.47
CA ALA A 155 16.50 20.26 -12.42
C ALA A 155 15.88 20.16 -11.03
N GLU A 156 14.73 20.80 -10.81
CA GLU A 156 13.99 20.75 -9.54
C GLU A 156 13.54 19.33 -9.19
N ARG A 157 13.06 18.55 -10.17
CA ARG A 157 12.76 17.12 -9.94
C ARG A 157 13.99 16.34 -9.50
N LYS A 158 15.15 16.58 -10.11
CA LYS A 158 16.39 15.91 -9.72
C LYS A 158 16.82 16.30 -8.30
N GLU A 159 16.70 17.57 -7.94
CA GLU A 159 16.98 18.05 -6.58
C GLU A 159 16.00 17.46 -5.56
N HIS A 160 14.72 17.40 -5.91
CA HIS A 160 13.68 16.74 -5.12
C HIS A 160 14.00 15.25 -4.88
N ASP A 161 14.28 14.50 -5.95
CA ASP A 161 14.61 13.07 -5.86
C ASP A 161 15.87 12.84 -5.00
N ASN A 162 16.89 13.71 -5.13
CA ASN A 162 18.06 13.69 -4.25
C ASN A 162 17.73 14.04 -2.79
N ALA A 163 16.85 14.99 -2.52
CA ALA A 163 16.46 15.35 -1.16
C ALA A 163 15.75 14.18 -0.46
N TRP A 164 14.91 13.46 -1.19
CA TRP A 164 14.21 12.26 -0.69
C TRP A 164 15.08 10.99 -0.70
N GLN A 165 16.22 11.01 -1.39
CA GLN A 165 17.03 9.81 -1.66
C GLN A 165 16.22 8.70 -2.35
N LEU A 166 15.27 9.07 -3.21
CA LEU A 166 14.40 8.15 -3.96
C LEU A 166 14.37 8.53 -5.43
N ASP A 167 14.28 7.52 -6.30
CA ASP A 167 13.98 7.69 -7.72
C ASP A 167 12.46 7.60 -7.94
N PHE A 168 11.82 8.74 -8.15
CA PHE A 168 10.39 8.83 -8.43
C PHE A 168 10.04 8.64 -9.92
N GLY A 169 11.04 8.50 -10.81
CA GLY A 169 10.80 8.30 -12.24
C GLY A 169 10.02 9.43 -12.91
N ASP A 170 9.33 9.08 -14.00
CA ASP A 170 8.47 9.99 -14.76
C ASP A 170 7.14 10.24 -14.02
N PHE A 171 6.81 11.52 -13.80
CA PHE A 171 5.57 11.91 -13.12
C PHE A 171 4.30 11.57 -13.92
N ASN A 172 4.42 11.30 -15.23
CA ASN A 172 3.32 10.82 -16.06
C ASN A 172 3.15 9.29 -16.05
N ASP A 173 4.10 8.55 -15.48
CA ASP A 173 4.13 7.09 -15.48
C ASP A 173 4.39 6.53 -14.07
N ILE A 174 3.40 6.71 -13.21
CA ILE A 174 3.44 6.30 -11.81
C ILE A 174 3.31 4.78 -11.72
N LEU A 175 4.33 4.12 -11.18
CA LEU A 175 4.31 2.68 -10.96
C LEU A 175 3.63 2.35 -9.63
N VAL A 176 2.92 1.21 -9.59
CA VAL A 176 2.22 0.74 -8.38
C VAL A 176 2.70 -0.63 -7.90
N VAL A 177 3.44 -1.37 -8.73
CA VAL A 177 4.00 -2.69 -8.39
C VAL A 177 5.42 -2.84 -8.91
N ASN A 178 6.25 -3.64 -8.22
CA ASN A 178 7.63 -3.86 -8.61
C ASN A 178 7.74 -4.54 -9.98
N ASN A 179 8.70 -4.10 -10.81
CA ASN A 179 8.92 -4.59 -12.17
C ASN A 179 7.67 -4.59 -13.07
N GLN A 180 6.74 -3.64 -12.85
CA GLN A 180 5.47 -3.53 -13.59
C GLN A 180 5.65 -3.49 -15.12
N LYS A 181 6.77 -2.91 -15.60
CA LYS A 181 7.01 -2.73 -17.04
C LYS A 181 7.59 -3.99 -17.66
N GLU A 182 8.46 -4.67 -16.94
CA GLU A 182 9.12 -5.89 -17.37
C GLU A 182 8.21 -7.12 -17.22
N ASN A 183 7.35 -7.12 -16.20
CA ASN A 183 6.44 -8.22 -15.85
C ASN A 183 5.02 -7.66 -15.55
N PRO A 184 4.23 -7.30 -16.59
CA PRO A 184 2.91 -6.71 -16.41
C PRO A 184 1.92 -7.60 -15.63
N GLU A 185 2.12 -8.92 -15.61
CA GLU A 185 1.35 -9.87 -14.81
C GLU A 185 1.46 -9.63 -13.30
N ASN A 186 2.48 -8.88 -12.84
CA ASN A 186 2.61 -8.45 -11.46
C ASN A 186 1.46 -7.54 -11.04
N LEU A 187 0.77 -6.86 -11.98
CA LEU A 187 -0.45 -6.12 -11.67
C LEU A 187 -1.59 -7.06 -11.28
N ILE A 188 -1.64 -8.26 -11.84
CA ILE A 188 -2.69 -9.24 -11.52
C ILE A 188 -2.39 -9.88 -10.18
N GLU A 189 -1.19 -10.44 -10.01
CA GLU A 189 -0.83 -11.19 -8.82
C GLU A 189 0.64 -10.98 -8.46
N HIS A 190 0.92 -10.81 -7.17
CA HIS A 190 2.28 -10.64 -6.70
C HIS A 190 3.12 -11.93 -6.91
N PRO A 191 4.37 -11.84 -7.41
CA PRO A 191 5.21 -13.01 -7.68
C PRO A 191 5.39 -13.95 -6.48
N MET A 192 5.45 -13.42 -5.25
CA MET A 192 5.60 -14.27 -4.07
C MET A 192 4.39 -15.17 -3.81
N SER A 193 3.18 -14.76 -4.20
CA SER A 193 1.98 -15.62 -4.10
C SER A 193 2.16 -16.91 -4.90
N LYS A 194 2.72 -16.79 -6.12
CA LYS A 194 3.03 -17.93 -6.98
C LYS A 194 4.20 -18.75 -6.43
N ASN A 195 5.28 -18.08 -6.05
CA ASN A 195 6.52 -18.74 -5.62
C ASN A 195 6.37 -19.50 -4.30
N MET A 196 5.47 -19.07 -3.41
CA MET A 196 5.26 -19.68 -2.10
C MET A 196 4.18 -20.77 -2.10
N LYS A 197 3.66 -21.16 -3.27
CA LYS A 197 2.54 -22.10 -3.39
C LYS A 197 2.79 -23.41 -2.64
N GLU A 198 3.95 -24.04 -2.88
CA GLU A 198 4.25 -25.37 -2.34
C GLU A 198 4.46 -25.32 -0.81
N GLU A 199 5.18 -24.33 -0.33
CA GLU A 199 5.44 -24.08 1.08
C GLU A 199 4.15 -23.77 1.84
N PHE A 200 3.27 -22.97 1.24
CA PHE A 200 1.99 -22.64 1.82
C PHE A 200 1.05 -23.86 1.90
N ALA A 201 1.01 -24.69 0.85
CA ALA A 201 0.25 -25.93 0.87
C ALA A 201 0.76 -26.89 1.96
N LYS A 202 2.08 -27.03 2.12
CA LYS A 202 2.69 -27.81 3.20
C LYS A 202 2.34 -27.26 4.59
N PHE A 203 2.36 -25.93 4.73
CA PHE A 203 1.97 -25.25 5.98
C PHE A 203 0.53 -25.61 6.37
N LEU A 204 -0.44 -25.51 5.45
CA LEU A 204 -1.84 -25.85 5.73
C LEU A 204 -2.06 -27.34 6.01
N GLN A 205 -1.27 -28.23 5.40
CA GLN A 205 -1.31 -29.67 5.73
C GLN A 205 -0.83 -29.93 7.16
N GLN A 206 0.19 -29.19 7.62
CA GLN A 206 0.72 -29.33 8.97
C GLN A 206 -0.16 -28.64 10.02
N TYR A 207 -0.82 -27.55 9.65
CA TYR A 207 -1.63 -26.71 10.54
C TYR A 207 -3.01 -26.42 9.93
N PRO A 208 -3.89 -27.43 9.77
CA PRO A 208 -5.19 -27.25 9.12
C PRO A 208 -6.12 -26.28 9.87
N ASP A 209 -5.97 -26.17 11.19
CA ASP A 209 -6.79 -25.28 12.03
C ASP A 209 -6.61 -23.79 11.68
N GLU A 210 -5.49 -23.41 11.06
CA GLU A 210 -5.19 -22.06 10.56
C GLU A 210 -6.26 -21.54 9.58
N LEU A 211 -6.95 -22.43 8.87
CA LEU A 211 -8.03 -22.05 7.96
C LEU A 211 -9.24 -21.41 8.65
N THR A 212 -9.43 -21.73 9.94
CA THR A 212 -10.61 -21.31 10.72
C THR A 212 -10.29 -20.23 11.74
N GLN A 213 -9.02 -20.01 12.05
CA GLN A 213 -8.60 -18.95 12.94
C GLN A 213 -8.97 -17.58 12.34
N ALA A 214 -9.50 -16.71 13.19
CA ALA A 214 -9.85 -15.34 12.84
C ALA A 214 -9.14 -14.38 13.81
N ASP A 215 -8.73 -13.23 13.30
CA ASP A 215 -8.13 -12.19 14.14
C ASP A 215 -9.17 -11.32 14.85
N GLU A 216 -8.70 -10.20 15.43
CA GLU A 216 -9.55 -9.25 16.13
C GLU A 216 -10.59 -8.55 15.25
N ASP A 217 -10.44 -8.57 13.91
CA ASP A 217 -11.42 -8.04 12.95
C ASP A 217 -12.34 -9.16 12.41
N GLY A 218 -12.15 -10.39 12.90
CA GLY A 218 -12.84 -11.57 12.39
C GLY A 218 -12.33 -12.02 11.02
N LEU A 219 -11.15 -11.56 10.59
CA LEU A 219 -10.58 -11.95 9.31
C LEU A 219 -9.88 -13.29 9.44
N THR A 220 -10.41 -14.28 8.71
CA THR A 220 -9.72 -15.56 8.49
C THR A 220 -8.55 -15.41 7.53
N LEU A 221 -7.71 -16.44 7.44
CA LEU A 221 -6.64 -16.52 6.45
C LEU A 221 -7.15 -16.25 5.02
N LEU A 222 -8.31 -16.80 4.65
CA LEU A 222 -8.90 -16.58 3.32
C LEU A 222 -9.24 -15.11 3.07
N HIS A 223 -9.75 -14.39 4.07
CA HIS A 223 -10.00 -12.95 3.96
C HIS A 223 -8.71 -12.17 3.73
N LYS A 224 -7.67 -12.44 4.52
CA LYS A 224 -6.38 -11.73 4.45
C LYS A 224 -5.72 -11.90 3.09
N GLU A 225 -5.68 -13.12 2.58
CA GLU A 225 -5.11 -13.42 1.26
C GLU A 225 -5.95 -12.82 0.12
N THR A 226 -7.27 -12.73 0.31
CA THR A 226 -8.17 -12.05 -0.65
C THR A 226 -7.99 -10.54 -0.65
N ILE A 227 -7.89 -9.91 0.53
CA ILE A 227 -7.61 -8.47 0.66
C ILE A 227 -6.27 -8.12 0.01
N ALA A 228 -5.27 -9.00 0.15
CA ALA A 228 -3.97 -8.88 -0.52
C ALA A 228 -3.97 -9.29 -2.00
N GLY A 229 -5.06 -9.80 -2.57
CA GLY A 229 -5.13 -10.14 -4.00
C GLY A 229 -4.32 -11.38 -4.43
N ASN A 230 -3.99 -12.28 -3.49
CA ASN A 230 -3.09 -13.42 -3.70
C ASN A 230 -3.83 -14.65 -4.29
N LEU A 231 -4.04 -14.66 -5.61
CA LEU A 231 -4.83 -15.70 -6.30
C LEU A 231 -4.40 -17.13 -6.00
N THR A 232 -3.11 -17.41 -6.16
CA THR A 232 -2.54 -18.74 -5.96
C THR A 232 -2.73 -19.19 -4.52
N THR A 233 -2.50 -18.30 -3.55
CA THR A 233 -2.68 -18.58 -2.12
C THR A 233 -4.16 -18.81 -1.78
N VAL A 234 -5.08 -18.00 -2.32
CA VAL A 234 -6.53 -18.18 -2.18
C VAL A 234 -6.97 -19.53 -2.73
N GLN A 235 -6.51 -19.92 -3.93
CA GLN A 235 -6.81 -21.23 -4.52
C GLN A 235 -6.35 -22.38 -3.63
N VAL A 236 -5.11 -22.33 -3.12
CA VAL A 236 -4.58 -23.36 -2.22
C VAL A 236 -5.39 -23.44 -0.93
N ALA A 237 -5.80 -22.30 -0.36
CA ALA A 237 -6.64 -22.28 0.84
C ALA A 237 -8.02 -22.93 0.59
N LEU A 238 -8.67 -22.63 -0.54
CA LEU A 238 -9.94 -23.24 -0.93
C LEU A 238 -9.80 -24.74 -1.17
N GLU A 239 -8.75 -25.18 -1.87
CA GLU A 239 -8.42 -26.60 -2.08
C GLU A 239 -8.17 -27.34 -0.76
N ALA A 240 -7.63 -26.65 0.25
CA ALA A 240 -7.41 -27.17 1.59
C ALA A 240 -8.68 -27.16 2.47
N GLY A 241 -9.81 -26.64 1.98
CA GLY A 241 -11.10 -26.66 2.67
C GLY A 241 -11.47 -25.38 3.41
N ALA A 242 -10.85 -24.23 3.09
CA ALA A 242 -11.26 -22.94 3.64
C ALA A 242 -12.74 -22.64 3.29
N ASP A 243 -13.54 -22.27 4.28
CA ASP A 243 -14.93 -21.85 4.04
C ASP A 243 -14.98 -20.39 3.60
N LYS A 244 -15.34 -20.19 2.32
CA LYS A 244 -15.47 -18.89 1.68
C LYS A 244 -16.69 -18.06 2.11
N ASN A 245 -17.62 -18.66 2.85
CA ASN A 245 -18.86 -18.00 3.29
C ASN A 245 -18.79 -17.46 4.72
N ILE A 246 -17.67 -17.66 5.42
CA ILE A 246 -17.49 -17.09 6.76
C ILE A 246 -17.49 -15.56 6.65
N PRO A 247 -18.36 -14.85 7.40
CA PRO A 247 -18.31 -13.40 7.47
C PRO A 247 -17.27 -12.92 8.49
N SER A 248 -16.60 -11.82 8.18
CA SER A 248 -15.81 -11.04 9.15
C SER A 248 -16.70 -10.38 10.21
N LYS A 249 -16.11 -9.70 11.21
CA LYS A 249 -16.91 -8.91 12.18
C LYS A 249 -17.70 -7.77 11.52
N LYS A 250 -17.28 -7.33 10.33
CA LYS A 250 -17.99 -6.33 9.51
C LYS A 250 -19.06 -6.96 8.62
N GLY A 251 -19.31 -8.26 8.74
CA GLY A 251 -20.32 -8.99 7.96
C GLY A 251 -19.92 -9.30 6.52
N LYS A 252 -18.63 -9.14 6.16
CA LYS A 252 -18.12 -9.33 4.79
C LYS A 252 -17.45 -10.68 4.64
N THR A 253 -17.77 -11.38 3.56
CA THR A 253 -17.07 -12.58 3.11
C THR A 253 -15.81 -12.24 2.33
N ALA A 254 -14.99 -13.25 2.02
CA ALA A 254 -13.86 -13.08 1.10
C ALA A 254 -14.30 -12.51 -0.26
N LEU A 255 -15.44 -12.96 -0.80
CA LEU A 255 -15.98 -12.46 -2.06
C LEU A 255 -16.32 -10.97 -2.00
N ASP A 256 -16.86 -10.49 -0.87
CA ASP A 256 -17.19 -9.08 -0.69
C ASP A 256 -15.94 -8.20 -0.71
N TYR A 257 -14.86 -8.63 -0.05
CA TYR A 257 -13.58 -7.91 -0.12
C TYR A 257 -12.95 -7.95 -1.52
N ALA A 258 -13.02 -9.09 -2.23
CA ALA A 258 -12.54 -9.17 -3.61
C ALA A 258 -13.26 -8.16 -4.52
N LYS A 259 -14.59 -8.04 -4.39
CA LYS A 259 -15.41 -7.07 -5.12
C LYS A 259 -15.08 -5.64 -4.72
N GLN A 260 -15.02 -5.35 -3.43
CA GLN A 260 -14.72 -4.01 -2.92
C GLN A 260 -13.35 -3.48 -3.38
N LEU A 261 -12.33 -4.33 -3.37
CA LEU A 261 -10.98 -3.95 -3.77
C LEU A 261 -10.73 -4.13 -5.27
N ASN A 262 -11.75 -4.51 -6.04
CA ASN A 262 -11.64 -4.77 -7.48
C ASN A 262 -10.53 -5.79 -7.81
N TRP A 263 -10.45 -6.88 -7.05
CA TRP A 263 -9.60 -8.04 -7.36
C TRP A 263 -10.36 -8.99 -8.29
N GLU A 264 -10.56 -8.54 -9.53
CA GLU A 264 -11.40 -9.24 -10.53
C GLU A 264 -10.98 -10.69 -10.76
N HIS A 265 -9.68 -10.98 -10.70
CA HIS A 265 -9.13 -12.32 -10.88
C HIS A 265 -9.47 -13.29 -9.75
N LEU A 266 -9.89 -12.81 -8.58
CA LEU A 266 -10.35 -13.64 -7.46
C LEU A 266 -11.84 -13.93 -7.49
N ILE A 267 -12.65 -13.09 -8.14
CA ILE A 267 -14.11 -13.20 -8.12
C ILE A 267 -14.60 -14.58 -8.59
N PRO A 268 -14.14 -15.13 -9.74
CA PRO A 268 -14.66 -16.41 -10.24
C PRO A 268 -14.45 -17.59 -9.29
N ILE A 269 -13.31 -17.62 -8.59
CA ILE A 269 -12.98 -18.73 -7.68
C ILE A 269 -13.66 -18.61 -6.31
N LEU A 270 -14.10 -17.40 -5.95
CA LEU A 270 -14.86 -17.16 -4.72
C LEU A 270 -16.37 -17.30 -4.96
N GLU A 271 -16.84 -17.09 -6.19
CA GLU A 271 -18.25 -17.31 -6.56
C GLU A 271 -18.58 -18.80 -6.75
N GLY A 272 -17.73 -19.56 -7.45
CA GLY A 272 -17.92 -21.00 -7.72
C GLY A 272 -17.76 -21.86 -6.48
#